data_AF-A0A7K2TZ64-F1
#
_entry.id   AF-A0A7K2TZ64-F1
#
_cell.length_a   1.000
_cell.length_b   1.000
_cell.length_c   1.000
_cell.angle_alpha   90.00
_cell.angle_beta   90.00
_cell.angle_gamma   90.00
#
_symmetry.space_group_name_H-M   'P 1'
#
loop_
_entity.id
_entity.type
_entity.pdbx_description
1 polymer ?
#
loop_
_entity_poly.entity_id
_entity_poly.type
_entity_poly.pdbx_seq_one_letter_code
_entity_poly.pdbx_strand_id
1 'polypeptide(L)' 'MTVWSIVLLVCAVGVLISLIVGGAAAALPDASVNHWSDRCRRGFRAFVTTMTLYIAFVLMVVAVRAALV' A
#
# COMPACT_ATOMS: atom_id res chain seq x y z
N MET A 1 11.99 19.22 -13.57
CA MET A 1 10.63 18.73 -13.91
C MET A 1 10.53 17.21 -13.74
N THR A 2 11.38 16.42 -14.41
CA THR A 2 11.34 14.94 -14.43
C THR A 2 11.42 14.26 -13.05
N VAL A 3 12.27 14.75 -12.14
CA VAL A 3 12.41 14.17 -10.78
C VAL A 3 11.09 14.22 -10.01
N TRP A 4 10.39 15.35 -10.04
CA TRP A 4 9.09 15.50 -9.38
C TRP A 4 8.02 14.59 -9.98
N SER A 5 8.03 14.41 -11.31
CA SER A 5 7.13 13.46 -11.99
C SER A 5 7.36 12.02 -11.53
N ILE A 6 8.62 11.62 -11.34
CA ILE A 6 8.97 10.28 -10.83
C ILE A 6 8.49 10.10 -9.39
N VAL A 7 8.69 11.11 -8.52
CA VAL A 7 8.20 11.06 -7.14
C VAL A 7 6.68 10.90 -7.10
N LEU A 8 5.96 11.69 -7.90
CA LEU A 8 4.50 11.57 -8.01
C LEU A 8 4.06 10.20 -8.52
N LEU A 9 4.75 9.63 -9.51
CA LEU A 9 4.48 8.30 -10.02
C LEU A 9 4.67 7.22 -8.94
N VAL A 10 5.78 7.28 -8.20
CA VAL A 10 6.06 6.35 -7.08
C VAL A 10 4.97 6.45 -6.01
N CYS A 11 4.53 7.65 -5.66
CA CYS A 11 3.42 7.84 -4.72
C CYS A 11 2.11 7.26 -5.27
N ALA A 12 1.77 7.57 -6.53
CA ALA A 12 0.54 7.11 -7.16
C ALA A 12 0.46 5.58 -7.24
N VAL A 13 1.58 4.92 -7.60
CA VAL A 13 1.67 3.46 -7.65
C VAL A 13 1.51 2.85 -6.26
N GLY A 14 2.15 3.41 -5.23
CA GLY A 14 2.02 2.93 -3.85
C GLY A 14 0.57 3.01 -3.35
N VAL A 15 -0.11 4.13 -3.61
CA VAL A 15 -1.52 4.31 -3.26
C VAL A 15 -2.40 3.32 -4.04
N LEU A 16 -2.20 3.18 -5.35
CA LEU A 16 -2.96 2.27 -6.20
C LEU A 16 -2.86 0.82 -5.70
N ILE A 17 -1.65 0.32 -5.45
CA ILE A 17 -1.41 -1.04 -4.96
C ILE A 17 -2.12 -1.24 -3.61
N SER A 18 -2.01 -0.27 -2.71
CA SER A 18 -2.62 -0.36 -1.38
C SER A 18 -4.15 -0.39 -1.47
N LEU A 19 -4.75 0.40 -2.37
CA LEU A 19 -6.18 0.40 -2.63
C LEU A 19 -6.65 -0.93 -3.20
N ILE A 20 -5.91 -1.52 -4.15
CA ILE A 20 -6.24 -2.83 -4.72
C ILE A 20 -6.22 -3.90 -3.64
N VAL A 21 -5.17 -3.96 -2.82
CA VAL A 21 -5.04 -4.97 -1.76
C VAL A 21 -6.13 -4.79 -0.69
N GLY A 22 -6.37 -3.56 -0.24
CA GLY A 22 -7.42 -3.27 0.73
C GLY A 22 -8.82 -3.57 0.18
N GLY A 23 -9.10 -3.21 -1.07
CA GLY A 23 -10.34 -3.51 -1.76
C GLY A 23 -10.57 -5.01 -1.93
N ALA A 24 -9.55 -5.74 -2.37
CA ALA A 24 -9.62 -7.21 -2.49
C ALA A 24 -9.88 -7.87 -1.14
N ALA A 25 -9.21 -7.42 -0.08
CA ALA A 25 -9.41 -7.96 1.27
C ALA A 25 -10.80 -7.66 1.86
N ALA A 26 -11.48 -6.61 1.40
CA ALA A 26 -12.88 -6.33 1.75
C ALA A 26 -13.88 -7.08 0.87
N ALA A 27 -13.56 -7.25 -0.42
CA ALA A 27 -14.46 -7.85 -1.40
C ALA A 27 -14.49 -9.38 -1.34
N LEU A 28 -13.37 -10.02 -0.98
CA LEU A 28 -13.29 -11.48 -0.92
C LEU A 28 -14.18 -12.00 0.21
N PRO A 29 -15.17 -12.85 -0.12
CA PRO A 29 -16.03 -13.45 0.88
C PRO A 29 -15.19 -14.42 1.71
N ASP A 30 -15.12 -14.16 3.01
CA ASP A 30 -14.46 -15.03 3.94
C ASP A 30 -15.54 -15.69 4.78
N ALA A 31 -15.59 -17.03 4.76
CA ALA A 31 -16.64 -17.81 5.41
C ALA A 31 -16.70 -17.58 6.93
N SER A 32 -15.64 -17.00 7.50
CA SER A 32 -15.51 -16.64 8.91
C SER A 32 -16.11 -15.27 9.28
N VAL A 33 -16.44 -14.42 8.30
CA VAL A 33 -16.82 -13.01 8.55
C VAL A 33 -18.10 -12.65 7.79
N ASN A 34 -19.24 -12.88 8.45
CA ASN A 34 -20.54 -12.65 7.84
C ASN A 34 -20.94 -11.16 7.78
N HIS A 35 -20.36 -10.31 8.62
CA HIS A 35 -20.75 -8.89 8.73
C HIS A 35 -19.94 -8.02 7.78
N TRP A 36 -20.63 -7.14 7.04
CA TRP A 36 -20.03 -6.21 6.09
C TRP A 36 -19.00 -5.27 6.75
N SER A 37 -19.29 -4.81 7.98
CA SER A 37 -18.40 -3.94 8.76
C SER A 37 -17.02 -4.55 9.01
N ASP A 38 -16.97 -5.85 9.28
CA ASP A 38 -15.72 -6.55 9.58
C ASP A 38 -14.89 -6.78 8.33
N ARG A 39 -15.55 -7.03 7.19
CA ARG A 39 -14.90 -7.07 5.87
C ARG A 39 -14.26 -5.72 5.52
N CYS A 40 -14.97 -4.61 5.73
CA CYS A 40 -14.40 -3.27 5.56
C CYS A 40 -13.23 -3.00 6.51
N ARG A 41 -13.34 -3.39 7.79
CA ARG A 41 -12.25 -3.22 8.77
C ARG A 41 -11.01 -4.03 8.39
N ARG A 42 -11.18 -5.23 7.85
CA ARG A 42 -10.08 -6.05 7.33
C ARG A 42 -9.45 -5.40 6.09
N GLY A 43 -10.27 -4.95 5.14
CA GLY A 43 -9.78 -4.24 3.96
C GLY A 43 -8.98 -2.99 4.32
N PHE A 44 -9.45 -2.22 5.30
CA PHE A 44 -8.72 -1.06 5.81
C PHE A 44 -7.39 -1.46 6.46
N ARG A 45 -7.35 -2.52 7.27
CA ARG A 45 -6.10 -3.03 7.84
C ARG A 45 -5.13 -3.44 6.74
N ALA A 46 -5.59 -4.18 5.73
CA ALA A 46 -4.76 -4.61 4.61
C ALA A 46 -4.22 -3.39 3.84
N PHE A 47 -5.04 -2.38 3.55
CA PHE A 47 -4.61 -1.12 2.94
C PHE A 47 -3.48 -0.45 3.76
N VAL A 48 -3.69 -0.28 5.07
CA VAL A 48 -2.70 0.37 5.95
C VAL A 48 -1.40 -0.43 5.97
N THR A 49 -1.47 -1.75 6.13
CA THR A 49 -0.29 -2.62 6.13
C THR A 49 0.48 -2.52 4.81
N THR A 50 -0.20 -2.55 3.66
CA THR A 50 0.45 -2.42 2.35
C THR A 50 1.09 -1.05 2.16
N MET A 51 0.40 0.03 2.55
CA MET A 51 0.95 1.40 2.56
C MET A 51 2.23 1.48 3.40
N THR A 52 2.21 0.94 4.62
CA THR A 52 3.37 0.95 5.53
C THR A 52 4.55 0.19 4.95
N LEU A 53 4.33 -1.02 4.42
CA LEU A 53 5.38 -1.82 3.80
C LEU A 53 5.97 -1.13 2.56
N TYR A 54 5.12 -0.50 1.74
CA TYR A 54 5.56 0.26 0.58
C TYR A 54 6.45 1.45 0.98
N ILE A 55 6.04 2.23 1.97
CA ILE A 55 6.83 3.36 2.47
C ILE A 55 8.17 2.86 3.03
N ALA A 56 8.17 1.81 3.84
CA ALA A 56 9.39 1.22 4.38
C ALA A 56 10.34 0.75 3.26
N PHE A 57 9.81 0.13 2.21
CA PHE A 57 10.58 -0.29 1.04
C PHE A 57 11.19 0.91 0.31
N VAL A 58 10.43 1.97 0.04
CA VAL A 58 10.94 3.19 -0.60
C VAL A 58 12.05 3.83 0.24
N LEU A 59 11.86 3.94 1.56
CA LEU A 59 12.88 4.46 2.47
C LEU A 59 14.15 3.61 2.47
N MET A 60 14.01 2.28 2.46
CA MET A 60 15.15 1.36 2.35
C MET A 60 15.93 1.59 1.05
N VAL A 61 15.23 1.70 -0.10
CA VAL A 61 15.87 1.97 -1.40
C VAL A 61 16.62 3.31 -1.38
N VAL A 62 16.02 4.35 -0.79
CA VAL A 62 16.67 5.67 -0.65
C VAL A 62 17.90 5.58 0.26
N ALA A 63 17.82 4.88 1.39
CA ALA A 63 18.94 4.69 2.32
C ALA A 63 20.10 3.92 1.68
N VAL A 64 19.81 2.84 0.95
CA VAL A 64 20.83 2.07 0.21
C VAL A 64 21.48 2.94 -0.86
N ARG A 65 20.69 3.72 -1.61
CA ARG A 65 21.25 4.67 -2.59
C ARG A 65 22.15 5.71 -1.94
N ALA A 66 21.76 6.26 -0.79
CA ALA A 66 22.57 7.24 -0.07
C ALA A 66 23.87 6.65 0.49
N ALA A 67 23.88 5.38 0.90
CA ALA A 67 25.07 4.70 1.41
C ALA A 67 26.08 4.30 0.31
N LEU A 68 25.65 4.23 -0.95
CA LEU A 68 26.48 3.89 -2.11
C LEU A 68 27.09 5.13 -2.81
N VAL A 69 26.76 6.33 -2.35
CA VAL A 69 27.25 7.63 -2.84
C VAL A 69 28.29 8.18 -1.88
#